data_AF-Q1ATX6-F1
#
_entry.id   AF-Q1ATX6-F1
#
_cell.length_a   1.000
_cell.length_b   1.000
_cell.length_c   1.000
_cell.angle_alpha   90.00
_cell.angle_beta   90.00
_cell.angle_gamma   90.00
#
_symmetry.space_group_name_H-M   'P 1'
#
loop_
_entity.id
_entity.type
_entity.pdbx_description
1 polymer ?
#
loop_
_entity_poly.entity_id
_entity_poly.type
_entity_poly.pdbx_seq_one_letter_code
_entity_poly.pdbx_strand_id
1 'polypeptide(L)'
;MTELRLEEVPGPPLFVLEGPDGRPVFQERPVGGEPARVGAVFSSVGVAREFSREAGSLGMGSFFGLEPRELAGWEEVRDYASSGPDYVLVLSEAGAGLFHAEDLAAHASARAGELPLPLYVYASEGGGSPLVRVEHGGEELLVAPLFTSPGRAGAFRERARHLDLPEGLGSVRDREGLRRHALLAREAGARYVVLDPGEGPSRALPVEELIRRAGPPGML
;
A
#
# COMPACT_ATOMS: atom_id res chain seq x y z
N MET A 1 6.84 -19.64 13.36
CA MET A 1 5.95 -18.53 12.95
C MET A 1 5.29 -17.99 14.22
N THR A 2 5.40 -16.69 14.48
CA THR A 2 4.87 -16.04 15.69
C THR A 2 3.41 -15.66 15.49
N GLU A 3 2.62 -15.62 16.55
CA GLU A 3 1.25 -15.11 16.52
C GLU A 3 1.26 -13.58 16.44
N LEU A 4 0.58 -13.01 15.45
CA LEU A 4 0.45 -11.56 15.26
C LEU A 4 -0.71 -10.99 16.06
N ARG A 5 -0.49 -9.85 16.71
CA ARG A 5 -1.56 -9.02 17.26
C ARG A 5 -2.10 -8.07 16.20
N LEU A 6 -3.31 -7.54 16.43
CA LEU A 6 -3.96 -6.64 15.49
C LEU A 6 -3.13 -5.36 15.28
N GLU A 7 -2.52 -4.82 16.34
CA GLU A 7 -1.62 -3.67 16.28
C GLU A 7 -0.30 -3.93 15.53
N GLU A 8 0.05 -5.20 15.31
CA GLU A 8 1.25 -5.65 14.61
C GLU A 8 0.98 -6.04 13.15
N VAL A 9 -0.27 -5.88 12.67
CA VAL A 9 -0.61 -6.10 11.27
C VAL A 9 0.29 -5.21 10.39
N PRO A 10 0.97 -5.79 9.38
CA PRO A 10 1.86 -5.04 8.51
C PRO A 10 1.11 -3.91 7.80
N GLY A 11 1.80 -2.78 7.61
CA GLY A 11 1.28 -1.68 6.81
C GLY A 11 1.20 -2.04 5.32
N PRO A 12 0.31 -1.39 4.55
CA PRO A 12 0.29 -1.52 3.10
C PRO A 12 1.60 -1.06 2.43
N PRO A 13 1.92 -1.57 1.21
CA PRO A 13 1.06 -2.42 0.40
C PRO A 13 0.91 -3.85 0.96
N LEU A 14 -0.33 -4.32 1.01
CA LEU A 14 -0.66 -5.71 1.33
C LEU A 14 -1.15 -6.43 0.08
N PHE A 15 -1.30 -7.75 0.14
CA PHE A 15 -1.74 -8.54 -1.00
C PHE A 15 -2.91 -9.42 -0.61
N VAL A 16 -3.83 -9.65 -1.54
CA VAL A 16 -4.94 -10.60 -1.43
C VAL A 16 -4.95 -11.51 -2.65
N LEU A 17 -5.69 -12.61 -2.59
CA LEU A 17 -5.87 -13.50 -3.74
C LEU A 17 -7.26 -13.26 -4.35
N GLU A 18 -7.30 -12.97 -5.64
CA GLU A 18 -8.54 -12.75 -6.39
C GLU A 18 -8.84 -13.92 -7.33
N GLY A 19 -10.13 -14.17 -7.52
CA GLY A 19 -10.63 -15.14 -8.47
C GLY A 19 -10.47 -14.66 -9.92
N PRO A 20 -10.75 -15.54 -10.90
CA PRO A 20 -10.69 -15.19 -12.33
C PRO A 20 -11.62 -14.04 -12.74
N ASP A 21 -12.64 -13.75 -11.95
CA ASP A 21 -13.59 -12.65 -12.13
C ASP A 21 -13.14 -11.33 -11.48
N GLY A 22 -11.92 -11.28 -10.93
CA GLY A 22 -11.36 -10.12 -10.25
C GLY A 22 -12.03 -9.81 -8.92
N ARG A 23 -12.70 -10.80 -8.30
CA ARG A 23 -13.33 -10.63 -6.99
C ARG A 23 -12.50 -11.30 -5.89
N PRO A 24 -12.55 -10.76 -4.64
CA PRO A 24 -12.03 -11.44 -3.48
C PRO A 24 -12.59 -12.86 -3.34
N VAL A 25 -11.70 -13.82 -3.09
CA VAL A 25 -12.08 -15.19 -2.77
C VAL A 25 -12.01 -15.41 -1.26
N PHE A 26 -12.95 -16.20 -0.74
CA PHE A 26 -12.99 -16.61 0.66
C PHE A 26 -13.10 -18.13 0.76
N GLN A 27 -12.54 -18.68 1.83
CA GLN A 27 -12.65 -20.10 2.15
C GLN A 27 -13.68 -20.29 3.25
N GLU A 28 -14.67 -21.14 3.02
CA GLU A 28 -15.55 -21.65 4.08
C GLU A 28 -14.75 -22.60 4.97
N ARG A 29 -14.58 -22.28 6.25
CA ARG A 29 -13.86 -23.09 7.22
C ARG A 29 -14.34 -22.82 8.65
N PRO A 30 -14.42 -23.85 9.51
CA PRO A 30 -14.75 -23.62 10.91
C PRO A 30 -13.67 -22.81 11.65
N VAL A 31 -14.09 -21.80 12.41
CA VAL A 31 -13.26 -21.03 13.35
C VAL A 31 -13.90 -21.15 14.72
N GLY A 32 -13.15 -21.65 15.70
CA GLY A 32 -13.70 -21.92 17.04
C GLY A 32 -14.82 -22.99 17.07
N GLY A 33 -14.96 -23.79 16.00
CA GLY A 33 -16.02 -24.79 15.85
C GLY A 33 -17.25 -24.33 15.07
N GLU A 34 -17.36 -23.02 14.78
CA GLU A 34 -18.48 -22.45 14.02
C GLU A 34 -18.11 -22.26 12.54
N PRO A 35 -19.01 -22.54 11.59
CA PRO A 35 -18.78 -22.24 10.17
C PRO A 35 -18.49 -20.75 9.97
N ALA A 36 -17.44 -20.43 9.21
CA ALA A 36 -17.05 -19.06 8.94
C ALA A 36 -16.41 -18.91 7.55
N ARG A 37 -16.51 -17.70 7.00
CA ARG A 37 -15.85 -17.28 5.77
C ARG A 37 -14.53 -16.64 6.10
N VAL A 38 -13.44 -17.24 5.64
CA VAL A 38 -12.08 -16.79 5.93
C VAL A 38 -11.45 -16.18 4.67
N GLY A 39 -11.12 -14.89 4.75
CA GLY A 39 -10.25 -14.20 3.79
C GLY A 39 -8.77 -14.34 4.16
N ALA A 40 -7.89 -13.97 3.24
CA ALA A 40 -6.45 -14.01 3.44
C ALA A 40 -5.77 -12.74 2.91
N VAL A 41 -4.92 -12.15 3.74
CA VAL A 41 -4.11 -10.97 3.44
C VAL A 41 -2.65 -11.28 3.71
N PHE A 42 -1.76 -10.84 2.83
CA PHE A 42 -0.34 -11.19 2.84
C PHE A 42 0.53 -9.94 2.86
N SER A 43 1.64 -9.97 3.60
CA SER A 43 2.58 -8.85 3.69
C SER A 43 3.44 -8.67 2.44
N SER A 44 3.53 -9.68 1.58
CA SER A 44 4.29 -9.61 0.33
C SER A 44 3.71 -10.52 -0.75
N VAL A 45 3.97 -10.17 -2.00
CA VAL A 45 3.62 -11.00 -3.16
C VAL A 45 4.26 -12.40 -3.08
N GLY A 46 5.44 -12.52 -2.49
CA GLY A 46 6.14 -13.78 -2.30
C GLY A 46 5.35 -14.72 -1.38
N VAL A 47 4.94 -14.22 -0.21
CA VAL A 47 4.12 -14.96 0.76
C VAL A 47 2.77 -15.34 0.14
N ALA A 48 2.13 -14.41 -0.58
CA ALA A 48 0.86 -14.69 -1.25
C ALA A 48 0.96 -15.81 -2.29
N ARG A 49 2.00 -15.79 -3.13
CA ARG A 49 2.24 -16.83 -4.15
C ARG A 49 2.58 -18.18 -3.55
N GLU A 50 3.38 -18.19 -2.50
CA GLU A 50 3.71 -19.42 -1.78
C GLU A 50 2.45 -20.06 -1.19
N PHE A 51 1.66 -19.28 -0.46
CA PHE A 51 0.39 -19.74 0.09
C PHE A 51 -0.56 -20.25 -1.00
N SER A 52 -0.72 -19.51 -2.10
CA SER A 52 -1.56 -19.91 -3.24
C SER A 52 -1.17 -21.28 -3.83
N ARG A 53 0.13 -21.59 -3.91
CA ARG A 53 0.59 -22.92 -4.40
C ARG A 53 0.29 -24.06 -3.43
N GLU A 54 0.28 -23.78 -2.13
CA GLU A 54 0.12 -24.80 -1.10
C GLU A 54 -1.30 -24.90 -0.54
N ALA A 55 -2.17 -23.95 -0.88
CA ALA A 55 -3.50 -23.79 -0.30
C ALA A 55 -4.36 -25.06 -0.33
N GLY A 56 -4.26 -25.87 -1.40
CA GLY A 56 -4.96 -27.15 -1.50
C GLY A 56 -4.57 -28.13 -0.38
N SER A 57 -3.27 -28.25 -0.10
CA SER A 57 -2.73 -29.11 0.96
C SER A 57 -3.04 -28.60 2.37
N LEU A 58 -3.30 -27.29 2.51
CA LEU A 58 -3.65 -26.64 3.77
C LEU A 58 -5.16 -26.71 4.10
N GLY A 59 -5.95 -27.37 3.24
CA GLY A 59 -7.41 -27.39 3.35
C GLY A 59 -8.06 -26.04 3.05
N MET A 60 -7.36 -25.19 2.28
CA MET A 60 -7.79 -23.85 1.88
C MET A 60 -7.92 -23.76 0.35
N GLY A 61 -8.45 -24.82 -0.27
CA GLY A 61 -8.40 -25.05 -1.71
C GLY A 61 -9.01 -23.95 -2.57
N SER A 62 -9.91 -23.11 -2.03
CA SER A 62 -10.45 -21.94 -2.75
C SER A 62 -9.36 -20.97 -3.20
N PHE A 63 -8.21 -20.90 -2.50
CA PHE A 63 -7.10 -20.01 -2.83
C PHE A 63 -6.09 -20.63 -3.80
N PHE A 64 -6.24 -21.91 -4.17
CA PHE A 64 -5.22 -22.64 -4.93
C PHE A 64 -5.04 -22.08 -6.34
N GLY A 65 -3.81 -21.69 -6.67
CA GLY A 65 -3.44 -21.22 -8.00
C GLY A 65 -3.97 -19.83 -8.35
N LEU A 66 -4.48 -19.07 -7.38
CA LEU A 66 -4.88 -17.68 -7.57
C LEU A 66 -3.67 -16.76 -7.62
N GLU A 67 -3.78 -15.66 -8.37
CA GLU A 67 -2.74 -14.63 -8.42
C GLU A 67 -2.97 -13.56 -7.34
N PRO A 68 -1.88 -13.01 -6.77
CA PRO A 68 -1.99 -11.91 -5.83
C PRO A 68 -2.36 -10.59 -6.50
N ARG A 69 -3.24 -9.85 -5.85
CA ARG A 69 -3.54 -8.45 -6.12
C ARG A 69 -3.08 -7.60 -4.94
N GLU A 70 -2.49 -6.45 -5.26
CA GLU A 70 -2.08 -5.45 -4.28
C GLU A 70 -3.28 -4.68 -3.71
N LEU A 71 -3.23 -4.39 -2.41
CA LEU A 71 -4.02 -3.41 -1.69
C LEU A 71 -3.08 -2.25 -1.31
N ALA A 72 -3.18 -1.13 -2.02
CA ALA A 72 -2.14 -0.08 -1.93
C ALA A 72 -2.20 0.73 -0.63
N GLY A 73 -3.35 0.74 0.05
CA GLY A 73 -3.55 1.54 1.26
C GLY A 73 -4.61 0.99 2.19
N TRP A 74 -4.70 1.60 3.38
CA TRP A 74 -5.62 1.16 4.45
C TRP A 74 -7.09 1.24 4.05
N GLU A 75 -7.46 2.15 3.14
CA GLU A 75 -8.83 2.23 2.61
C GLU A 75 -9.20 0.95 1.86
N GLU A 76 -8.32 0.44 1.00
CA GLU A 76 -8.54 -0.83 0.29
C GLU A 76 -8.54 -2.04 1.23
N VAL A 77 -7.72 -2.02 2.29
CA VAL A 77 -7.72 -3.06 3.34
C VAL A 77 -9.06 -3.07 4.08
N ARG A 78 -9.59 -1.90 4.44
CA ARG A 78 -10.92 -1.77 5.06
C ARG A 78 -12.01 -2.29 4.12
N ASP A 79 -11.97 -1.91 2.85
CA ASP A 79 -12.97 -2.30 1.87
C ASP A 79 -12.93 -3.82 1.63
N TYR A 80 -11.74 -4.42 1.57
CA TYR A 80 -11.56 -5.88 1.53
C TYR A 80 -12.13 -6.56 2.78
N ALA A 81 -11.76 -6.10 3.98
CA ALA A 81 -12.26 -6.68 5.23
C ALA A 81 -13.79 -6.56 5.36
N SER A 82 -14.39 -5.53 4.76
CA SER A 82 -15.84 -5.32 4.75
C SER A 82 -16.58 -6.03 3.59
N SER A 83 -15.85 -6.72 2.69
CA SER A 83 -16.42 -7.27 1.45
C SER A 83 -17.09 -8.64 1.60
N GLY A 84 -17.15 -9.18 2.81
CA GLY A 84 -17.86 -10.41 3.15
C GLY A 84 -17.12 -11.54 3.87
N PRO A 85 -15.82 -11.45 4.26
CA PRO A 85 -15.27 -12.44 5.18
C PRO A 85 -15.77 -12.19 6.61
N ASP A 86 -15.89 -13.25 7.41
CA ASP A 86 -16.13 -13.16 8.86
C ASP A 86 -14.79 -13.00 9.60
N TYR A 87 -13.75 -13.65 9.08
CA TYR A 87 -12.38 -13.57 9.61
C TYR A 87 -11.37 -13.34 8.48
N VAL A 88 -10.26 -12.70 8.81
CA VAL A 88 -9.14 -12.49 7.90
C VAL A 88 -7.88 -13.11 8.51
N LEU A 89 -7.31 -14.08 7.79
CA LEU A 89 -5.98 -14.61 8.06
C LEU A 89 -4.94 -13.66 7.48
N VAL A 90 -4.16 -13.03 8.35
CA VAL A 90 -3.02 -12.19 7.95
C VAL A 90 -1.76 -13.03 8.05
N LEU A 91 -1.01 -13.11 6.95
CA LEU A 91 0.25 -13.85 6.84
C LEU A 91 1.38 -12.89 6.48
N SER A 92 2.45 -12.94 7.27
CA SER A 92 3.64 -12.14 7.05
C SER A 92 4.91 -12.96 7.31
N GLU A 93 6.05 -12.42 6.91
CA GLU A 93 7.35 -12.99 7.26
C GLU A 93 7.59 -13.03 8.79
N ALA A 94 7.00 -12.10 9.54
CA ALA A 94 7.15 -12.02 10.99
C ALA A 94 6.25 -13.02 11.74
N GLY A 95 5.13 -13.44 11.13
CA GLY A 95 4.11 -14.22 11.81
C GLY A 95 2.79 -14.29 11.08
N ALA A 96 1.81 -14.94 11.70
CA ALA A 96 0.43 -14.99 11.22
C ALA A 96 -0.56 -14.68 12.35
N GLY A 97 -1.71 -14.13 11.98
CA GLY A 97 -2.81 -13.85 12.91
C GLY A 97 -4.16 -14.06 12.23
N LEU A 98 -5.15 -14.52 12.98
CA LEU A 98 -6.54 -14.62 12.52
C LEU A 98 -7.36 -13.60 13.29
N PHE A 99 -7.98 -12.67 12.56
CA PHE A 99 -8.73 -11.57 13.16
C PHE A 99 -10.17 -11.60 12.69
N HIS A 100 -11.10 -11.11 13.51
CA HIS A 100 -12.43 -10.76 13.00
C HIS A 100 -12.28 -9.70 11.91
N ALA A 101 -13.03 -9.88 10.83
CA ALA A 101 -12.98 -8.95 9.70
C ALA A 101 -13.39 -7.53 10.11
N GLU A 102 -14.36 -7.40 11.03
CA GLU A 102 -14.78 -6.11 11.59
C GLU A 102 -13.68 -5.39 12.36
N ASP A 103 -12.89 -6.11 13.15
CA ASP A 103 -11.76 -5.55 13.90
C ASP A 103 -10.66 -5.05 12.95
N LEU A 104 -10.35 -5.83 11.91
CA LEU A 104 -9.41 -5.41 10.88
C LEU A 104 -9.92 -4.20 10.08
N ALA A 105 -11.21 -4.16 9.76
CA ALA A 105 -11.83 -3.03 9.09
C ALA A 105 -11.79 -1.77 9.97
N ALA A 106 -12.07 -1.89 11.27
CA ALA A 106 -11.98 -0.79 12.23
C ALA A 106 -10.53 -0.31 12.39
N HIS A 107 -9.57 -1.24 12.50
CA HIS A 107 -8.15 -0.94 12.55
C HIS A 107 -7.65 -0.19 11.31
N ALA A 108 -8.07 -0.63 10.12
CA ALA A 108 -7.74 0.00 8.85
C ALA A 108 -8.42 1.36 8.71
N SER A 109 -9.67 1.51 9.18
CA SER A 109 -10.39 2.78 9.21
C SER A 109 -9.72 3.82 10.11
N ALA A 110 -9.23 3.40 11.28
CA ALA A 110 -8.50 4.28 12.20
C ALA A 110 -7.17 4.80 11.59
N ARG A 111 -6.61 4.06 10.63
CA ARG A 111 -5.41 4.44 9.86
C ARG A 111 -5.73 4.96 8.47
N ALA A 112 -7.01 5.15 8.14
CA ALA A 112 -7.41 5.68 6.84
C ALA A 112 -6.84 7.09 6.68
N GLY A 113 -6.17 7.32 5.55
CA GLY A 113 -5.45 8.54 5.28
C GLY A 113 -4.02 8.59 5.81
N GLU A 114 -3.54 7.58 6.55
CA GLU A 114 -2.09 7.37 6.68
C GLU A 114 -1.52 6.99 5.31
N LEU A 115 -0.34 7.55 4.98
CA LEU A 115 0.37 7.13 3.78
C LEU A 115 1.01 5.76 4.01
N PRO A 116 0.91 4.83 3.05
CA PRO A 116 1.58 3.53 3.15
C PRO A 116 3.09 3.75 3.14
N LEU A 117 3.82 3.10 4.03
CA LEU A 117 5.28 3.17 4.09
C LEU A 117 5.85 1.76 3.92
N PRO A 118 6.96 1.59 3.17
CA PRO A 118 7.77 2.65 2.57
C PRO A 118 7.16 3.25 1.29
N LEU A 119 7.49 4.51 1.01
CA LEU A 119 7.24 5.16 -0.28
C LEU A 119 8.53 5.25 -1.08
N TYR A 120 8.42 5.27 -2.39
CA TYR A 120 9.53 5.34 -3.32
C TYR A 120 9.48 6.66 -4.10
N VAL A 121 10.66 7.23 -4.31
CA VAL A 121 10.83 8.54 -4.96
C VAL A 121 11.96 8.44 -5.96
N TYR A 122 11.88 9.13 -7.09
CA TYR A 122 13.04 9.24 -7.95
C TYR A 122 14.11 10.07 -7.25
N ALA A 123 15.33 9.56 -7.23
CA ALA A 123 16.49 10.22 -6.66
C ALA A 123 17.36 10.74 -7.79
N SER A 124 17.53 12.06 -7.86
CA SER A 124 18.57 12.67 -8.69
C SER A 124 19.93 12.60 -7.99
N GLU A 125 21.03 12.59 -8.75
CA GLU A 125 22.39 12.56 -8.19
C GLU A 125 22.71 13.75 -7.26
N GLY A 126 21.96 14.86 -7.38
CA GLY A 126 22.04 16.04 -6.51
C GLY A 126 21.13 16.01 -5.27
N GLY A 127 20.39 14.92 -5.03
CA GLY A 127 19.48 14.78 -3.87
C GLY A 127 18.17 15.57 -3.99
N GLY A 128 17.88 16.18 -5.14
CA GLY A 128 16.61 16.85 -5.41
C GLY A 128 15.49 15.86 -5.73
N SER A 129 14.26 16.24 -5.38
CA SER A 129 13.02 15.55 -5.80
C SER A 129 12.60 16.05 -7.18
N PRO A 130 12.68 15.23 -8.25
CA PRO A 130 12.27 15.67 -9.58
C PRO A 130 10.76 15.95 -9.58
N LEU A 131 10.41 17.18 -9.92
CA LEU A 131 9.01 17.59 -10.01
C LEU A 131 8.46 17.33 -11.41
N VAL A 132 7.21 16.90 -11.47
CA VAL A 132 6.47 16.69 -12.70
C VAL A 132 5.51 17.86 -12.91
N ARG A 133 5.45 18.37 -14.14
CA ARG A 133 4.46 19.37 -14.56
C ARG A 133 3.16 18.68 -14.93
N VAL A 134 2.05 19.12 -14.36
CA VAL A 134 0.71 18.62 -14.67
C VAL A 134 -0.22 19.79 -14.95
N GLU A 135 -1.05 19.65 -15.97
CA GLU A 135 -2.12 20.62 -16.23
C GLU A 135 -3.37 20.22 -15.44
N HIS A 136 -3.90 21.16 -14.65
CA HIS A 136 -5.14 20.98 -13.90
C HIS A 136 -5.98 22.24 -13.96
N GLY A 137 -7.21 22.15 -14.49
CA GLY A 137 -8.13 23.29 -14.55
C GLY A 137 -7.63 24.48 -15.38
N GLY A 138 -6.72 24.24 -16.33
CA GLY A 138 -6.10 25.29 -17.14
C GLY A 138 -4.86 25.95 -16.49
N GLU A 139 -4.45 25.50 -15.31
CA GLU A 139 -3.22 25.91 -14.65
C GLU A 139 -2.16 24.81 -14.72
N GLU A 140 -0.90 25.20 -14.92
CA GLU A 140 0.24 24.30 -14.82
C GLU A 140 0.71 24.22 -13.36
N LEU A 141 0.74 23.01 -12.80
CA LEU A 141 1.16 22.74 -11.44
C LEU A 141 2.41 21.87 -11.43
N LEU A 142 3.33 22.17 -10.51
CA LEU A 142 4.44 21.29 -10.16
C LEU A 142 4.02 20.35 -9.04
N VAL A 143 4.20 19.05 -9.27
CA VAL A 143 3.89 18.00 -8.29
C VAL A 143 5.09 17.10 -8.07
N ALA A 144 5.25 16.63 -6.83
CA ALA A 144 6.22 15.58 -6.51
C ALA A 144 5.55 14.21 -6.57
N PRO A 145 6.00 13.28 -7.44
CA PRO A 145 5.45 11.94 -7.50
C PRO A 145 6.01 11.08 -6.34
N LEU A 146 5.12 10.40 -5.61
CA LEU A 146 5.46 9.34 -4.66
C LEU A 146 4.88 8.02 -5.14
N PHE A 147 5.58 6.92 -4.90
CA PHE A 147 5.13 5.60 -5.32
C PHE A 147 5.04 4.64 -4.14
N THR A 148 4.01 3.79 -4.11
CA THR A 148 3.86 2.76 -3.08
C THR A 148 4.71 1.52 -3.34
N SER A 149 5.21 1.35 -4.57
CA SER A 149 6.14 0.27 -4.92
C SER A 149 7.15 0.67 -6.00
N PRO A 150 8.32 0.00 -6.08
CA PRO A 150 9.27 0.22 -7.16
C PRO A 150 8.70 -0.13 -8.54
N GLY A 151 7.80 -1.11 -8.60
CA GLY A 151 7.13 -1.53 -9.83
C GLY A 151 6.27 -0.41 -10.42
N ARG A 152 5.47 0.27 -9.58
CA ARG A 152 4.66 1.43 -9.98
C ARG A 152 5.52 2.61 -10.44
N ALA A 153 6.62 2.88 -9.73
CA ALA A 153 7.61 3.88 -10.15
C ALA A 153 8.23 3.52 -11.51
N GLY A 154 8.59 2.26 -11.75
CA GLY A 154 9.07 1.79 -13.05
C GLY A 154 8.04 2.03 -14.15
N ALA A 155 6.80 1.57 -13.95
CA ALA A 155 5.72 1.72 -14.92
C ALA A 155 5.39 3.19 -15.24
N PHE A 156 5.44 4.09 -14.26
CA PHE A 156 5.26 5.52 -14.50
C PHE A 156 6.39 6.08 -15.38
N ARG A 157 7.65 5.78 -15.05
CA ARG A 157 8.81 6.22 -15.84
C ARG A 157 8.71 5.78 -17.30
N GLU A 158 8.32 4.52 -17.53
CA GLU A 158 8.18 3.97 -18.87
C GLU A 158 7.09 4.68 -19.70
N ARG A 159 5.98 5.07 -19.06
CA ARG A 159 4.91 5.84 -19.72
C ARG A 159 5.31 7.31 -19.92
N ALA A 160 6.06 7.87 -18.98
CA ALA A 160 6.46 9.26 -18.94
C ALA A 160 7.92 9.48 -19.37
N ARG A 161 8.43 8.67 -20.31
CA ARG A 161 9.83 8.74 -20.80
C ARG A 161 10.25 10.13 -21.27
N HIS A 162 9.31 10.93 -21.77
CA HIS A 162 9.54 12.30 -22.22
C HIS A 162 9.87 13.29 -21.08
N LEU A 163 9.72 12.89 -19.81
CA LEU A 163 10.03 13.70 -18.64
C LEU A 163 11.48 13.53 -18.16
N ASP A 164 12.28 12.66 -18.80
CA ASP A 164 13.69 12.41 -18.48
C ASP A 164 13.95 12.17 -16.98
N LEU A 165 13.07 11.39 -16.34
CA LEU A 165 13.13 11.11 -14.91
C LEU A 165 14.39 10.27 -14.55
N PRO A 166 15.01 10.50 -13.38
CA PRO A 166 16.19 9.76 -12.94
C PRO A 166 15.97 8.23 -12.91
N GLU A 167 17.06 7.49 -13.15
CA GLU A 167 17.00 6.03 -13.08
C GLU A 167 16.91 5.50 -11.64
N GLY A 168 17.53 6.21 -10.70
CA GLY A 168 17.62 5.81 -9.30
C GLY A 168 16.32 6.03 -8.52
N LEU A 169 16.00 5.08 -7.63
CA LEU A 169 14.93 5.20 -6.66
C LEU A 169 15.48 5.31 -5.24
N GLY A 170 15.04 6.33 -4.51
CA GLY A 170 15.14 6.41 -3.06
C GLY A 170 13.91 5.80 -2.39
N SER A 171 14.03 5.48 -1.09
CA SER A 171 12.92 5.01 -0.26
C SER A 171 12.73 5.89 0.98
N VAL A 172 11.49 6.29 1.23
CA VAL A 172 11.01 6.97 2.44
C VAL A 172 10.38 5.92 3.33
N ARG A 173 10.99 5.62 4.48
CA ARG A 173 10.59 4.49 5.35
C ARG A 173 9.86 4.92 6.61
N ASP A 174 9.89 6.20 6.93
CA ASP A 174 9.33 6.76 8.15
C ASP A 174 8.80 8.18 7.93
N ARG A 175 8.10 8.70 8.95
CA ARG A 175 7.47 10.02 8.92
C ARG A 175 8.51 11.15 8.75
N GLU A 176 9.70 11.03 9.31
CA GLU A 176 10.74 12.06 9.17
C GLU A 176 11.33 12.08 7.76
N GLY A 177 11.54 10.91 7.15
CA GLY A 177 11.90 10.77 5.74
C GLY A 177 10.86 11.43 4.84
N LEU A 178 9.57 11.21 5.14
CA LEU A 178 8.46 11.83 4.41
C LEU A 178 8.46 13.35 4.58
N ARG A 179 8.70 13.84 5.79
CA ARG A 179 8.83 15.27 6.09
C ARG A 179 9.96 15.92 5.32
N ARG A 180 11.16 15.34 5.35
CA ARG A 180 12.33 15.84 4.61
C ARG A 180 12.04 15.90 3.12
N HIS A 181 11.42 14.86 2.56
CA HIS A 181 11.04 14.86 1.15
C HIS A 181 10.01 15.95 0.82
N ALA A 182 8.99 16.12 1.66
CA ALA A 182 7.97 17.16 1.48
C ALA A 182 8.57 18.57 1.54
N LEU A 183 9.54 18.81 2.45
CA LEU A 183 10.27 20.08 2.51
C LEU A 183 11.08 20.35 1.25
N LEU A 184 11.82 19.36 0.73
CA LEU A 184 12.57 19.49 -0.53
C LEU A 184 11.64 19.74 -1.73
N ALA A 185 10.52 19.03 -1.80
CA ALA A 185 9.51 19.24 -2.84
C ALA A 185 8.94 20.67 -2.79
N ARG A 186 8.64 21.18 -1.59
CA ARG A 186 8.19 22.56 -1.39
C ARG A 186 9.22 23.58 -1.87
N GLU A 187 10.48 23.41 -1.47
CA GLU A 187 11.58 24.29 -1.87
C GLU A 187 11.79 24.31 -3.39
N ALA A 188 11.55 23.18 -4.06
CA ALA A 188 11.54 23.07 -5.51
C ALA A 188 10.27 23.64 -6.18
N GLY A 189 9.25 24.05 -5.41
CA GLY A 189 8.04 24.70 -5.91
C GLY A 189 6.81 23.80 -6.02
N ALA A 190 6.86 22.56 -5.53
CA ALA A 190 5.70 21.67 -5.51
C ALA A 190 4.65 22.16 -4.52
N ARG A 191 3.39 22.22 -4.96
CA ARG A 191 2.24 22.48 -4.08
C ARG A 191 1.60 21.19 -3.56
N TYR A 192 1.69 20.14 -4.37
CA TYR A 192 1.09 18.84 -4.10
C TYR A 192 2.09 17.73 -4.29
N VAL A 193 1.83 16.65 -3.57
CA VAL A 193 2.40 15.35 -3.79
C VAL A 193 1.33 14.46 -4.38
N VAL A 194 1.68 13.67 -5.39
CA VAL A 194 0.74 12.74 -6.03
C VAL A 194 1.21 11.32 -5.78
N LEU A 195 0.36 10.51 -5.17
CA LEU A 195 0.62 9.09 -4.92
C LEU A 195 0.24 8.27 -6.16
N ASP A 196 1.17 7.42 -6.60
CA ASP A 196 1.06 6.53 -7.75
C ASP A 196 0.45 7.20 -9.00
N PRO A 197 1.06 8.30 -9.48
CA PRO A 197 0.56 8.98 -10.68
C PRO A 197 0.53 8.03 -11.88
N GLY A 198 -0.48 8.19 -12.73
CA GLY A 198 -0.63 7.43 -13.98
C GLY A 198 -1.44 6.13 -13.86
N GLU A 199 -1.95 5.78 -12.67
CA GLU A 199 -2.96 4.73 -12.50
C GLU A 199 -4.28 5.33 -12.03
N GLY A 200 -5.27 5.41 -12.93
CA GLY A 200 -6.62 5.86 -12.59
C GLY A 200 -6.68 7.22 -11.89
N PRO A 201 -7.70 7.48 -11.03
CA PRO A 201 -7.74 8.68 -10.21
C PRO A 201 -6.62 8.65 -9.17
N SER A 202 -5.59 9.47 -9.36
CA SER A 202 -4.46 9.58 -8.42
C SER A 202 -4.80 10.47 -7.22
N ARG A 203 -4.35 10.06 -6.03
CA ARG A 203 -4.53 10.84 -4.80
C ARG A 203 -3.50 11.95 -4.73
N ALA A 204 -3.96 13.20 -4.80
CA ALA A 204 -3.14 14.38 -4.55
C ALA A 204 -3.26 14.83 -3.08
N LEU A 205 -2.13 15.08 -2.43
CA LEU A 205 -2.04 15.56 -1.07
C LEU A 205 -1.26 16.89 -1.03
N PRO A 206 -1.76 17.93 -0.35
CA PRO A 206 -0.99 19.16 -0.16
C PRO A 206 0.33 18.89 0.54
N VAL A 207 1.43 19.49 0.04
CA VAL A 207 2.75 19.33 0.65
C VAL A 207 2.76 19.78 2.11
N GLU A 208 2.08 20.89 2.42
CA GLU A 208 1.95 21.42 3.78
C GLU A 208 1.22 20.45 4.73
N GLU A 209 0.26 19.69 4.20
CA GLU A 209 -0.44 18.69 5.00
C GLU A 209 0.50 17.52 5.36
N LEU A 210 1.38 17.11 4.46
CA LEU A 210 2.38 16.07 4.74
C LEU A 210 3.40 16.50 5.78
N ILE A 211 3.89 17.74 5.69
CA ILE A 211 4.80 18.33 6.68
C ILE A 211 4.15 18.35 8.06
N ARG A 212 2.87 18.77 8.14
CA ARG A 212 2.12 18.79 9.40
C ARG A 212 1.90 17.40 9.98
N ARG A 213 1.50 16.43 9.15
CA ARG A 213 1.20 15.05 9.57
C ARG A 213 2.42 14.27 10.04
N ALA A 214 3.60 14.60 9.52
CA ALA A 214 4.85 13.97 9.95
C ALA A 214 5.32 14.37 11.35
N GLY A 215 4.73 15.43 11.95
CA GLY A 215 5.09 15.93 13.28
C GLY A 215 6.31 16.86 13.28
N PRO A 216 6.56 17.60 14.38
CA PRO A 216 7.77 18.40 14.54
C PRO A 216 9.01 17.49 14.72
N PRO A 217 10.21 17.96 14.35
CA PRO A 217 11.43 17.19 14.55
C PRO A 217 11.66 16.96 16.06
N GLY A 218 11.87 15.71 16.46
CA GLY A 218 12.38 15.36 17.79
C GLY A 218 11.35 15.03 18.89
N MET A 219 10.11 14.63 18.56
CA MET A 219 9.23 13.96 19.52
C MET A 219 9.06 12.48 19.15
N LEU A 220 10.00 11.66 19.63
CA LEU A 220 9.80 10.23 19.92
C LEU A 220 10.07 10.02 21.41
#